data_AF-A0A2I1D760-F1
#
_entry.id   AF-A0A2I1D760-F1
#
_cell.length_a   1.000
_cell.length_b   1.000
_cell.length_c   1.000
_cell.angle_alpha   90.00
_cell.angle_beta   90.00
_cell.angle_gamma   90.00
#
_symmetry.space_group_name_H-M   'P 1'
#
loop_
_entity.id
_entity.type
_entity.pdbx_description
1 polymer ?
#
loop_
_entity_poly.entity_id
_entity_poly.type
_entity_poly.pdbx_seq_one_letter_code
_entity_poly.pdbx_strand_id
1 'polypeptide(L)'
;MRSRRLFLILPLILLVITGALIFRKFAPHSTRGVSCADCLRYSHQIETKFHHTPENKDNEQFFRYALDKSCRGVVFLSGACSKLRRVFRDDVSQFMGLIQEGNVYEACEAAKACPLRNPPA
;
A
#
# COMPACT_ATOMS: atom_id res chain seq x y z
N MET A 1 41.06 -32.28 1.90
CA MET A 1 40.48 -31.12 1.18
C MET A 1 38.96 -30.91 1.38
N ARG A 2 38.17 -31.92 1.79
CA ARG A 2 36.71 -31.82 2.00
C ARG A 2 36.27 -30.98 3.22
N SER A 3 37.04 -31.01 4.31
CA SER A 3 36.74 -30.30 5.57
C SER A 3 36.89 -28.77 5.47
N ARG A 4 37.85 -28.29 4.66
CA ARG A 4 38.13 -26.85 4.49
C ARG A 4 37.03 -26.10 3.73
N ARG A 5 36.30 -26.79 2.84
CA ARG A 5 35.12 -26.23 2.13
C ARG A 5 33.89 -26.16 3.03
N LEU A 6 33.68 -27.15 3.91
CA LEU A 6 32.59 -27.11 4.90
C LEU A 6 32.73 -25.92 5.86
N PHE A 7 33.96 -25.64 6.31
CA PHE A 7 34.26 -24.53 7.22
C PHE A 7 33.94 -23.14 6.64
N LEU A 8 33.94 -22.98 5.32
CA LEU A 8 33.60 -21.72 4.65
C LEU A 8 32.11 -21.61 4.32
N ILE A 9 31.42 -22.74 4.11
CA ILE A 9 29.99 -22.76 3.76
C ILE A 9 29.12 -22.51 4.99
N LEU A 10 29.52 -23.03 6.16
CA LEU A 10 28.78 -22.89 7.41
C LEU A 10 28.53 -21.42 7.84
N PRO A 11 29.53 -20.52 7.87
CA PRO A 11 29.30 -19.11 8.21
C PRO A 11 28.47 -18.38 7.15
N LEU A 12 28.56 -18.79 5.88
CA LEU A 12 27.75 -18.20 4.81
C LEU A 12 26.26 -18.55 4.98
N ILE A 13 25.96 -19.81 5.31
CA ILE A 13 24.60 -20.26 5.63
C ILE A 13 24.09 -19.51 6.87
N LEU A 14 24.94 -19.37 7.90
CA LEU A 14 24.58 -18.64 9.11
C LEU A 14 24.28 -17.16 8.82
N LEU A 15 25.07 -16.50 7.96
CA LEU A 15 24.84 -15.13 7.51
C LEU A 15 23.53 -15.00 6.72
N VAL A 16 23.22 -15.93 5.82
CA VAL A 16 21.96 -15.91 5.05
C VAL A 16 20.76 -16.14 5.97
N ILE A 17 20.84 -17.08 6.91
CA ILE A 17 19.75 -17.34 7.88
C ILE A 17 19.57 -16.14 8.80
N THR A 18 20.66 -15.58 9.33
CA THR A 18 20.61 -14.41 10.22
C THR A 18 20.08 -13.19 9.47
N GLY A 19 20.52 -12.98 8.24
CA GLY A 19 20.00 -11.95 7.33
C GLY A 19 18.51 -12.14 7.04
N ALA A 20 18.05 -13.37 6.79
CA ALA A 20 16.64 -13.67 6.57
C ALA A 20 15.78 -13.49 7.84
N LEU A 21 16.32 -13.79 9.02
CA LEU A 21 15.64 -13.59 10.31
C LEU A 21 15.57 -12.10 10.68
N ILE A 22 16.66 -11.35 10.49
CA ILE A 22 16.68 -9.89 10.63
C ILE A 22 15.72 -9.28 9.61
N PHE A 23 15.77 -9.70 8.36
CA PHE A 23 14.84 -9.25 7.33
C PHE A 23 13.41 -9.62 7.68
N ARG A 24 13.10 -10.76 8.31
CA ARG A 24 11.73 -11.05 8.79
C ARG A 24 11.31 -10.17 9.96
N LYS A 25 12.23 -9.86 10.87
CA LYS A 25 11.97 -9.01 12.05
C LYS A 25 11.81 -7.53 11.69
N PHE A 26 12.55 -7.06 10.68
CA PHE A 26 12.51 -5.70 10.15
C PHE A 26 11.66 -5.57 8.89
N ALA A 27 11.30 -6.67 8.24
CA ALA A 27 10.24 -6.69 7.23
C ALA A 27 9.03 -6.16 7.96
N PRO A 28 8.41 -5.10 7.45
CA PRO A 28 7.21 -4.60 8.05
C PRO A 28 6.10 -5.61 7.82
N HIS A 29 6.00 -6.61 8.70
CA HIS A 29 4.73 -7.26 8.99
C HIS A 29 3.89 -6.20 9.68
N SER A 30 3.28 -5.35 8.87
CA SER A 30 2.39 -4.31 9.40
C SER A 30 1.11 -4.96 9.86
N THR A 31 1.15 -5.43 11.10
CA THR A 31 -0.01 -5.67 11.94
C THR A 31 -0.67 -4.35 12.36
N ARG A 32 -0.04 -3.19 12.10
CA ARG A 32 -0.70 -1.88 12.23
C ARG A 32 -1.90 -1.82 11.28
N GLY A 33 -3.04 -1.41 11.83
CA GLY A 33 -4.22 -1.04 11.05
C GLY A 33 -3.88 0.07 10.05
N VAL A 34 -4.71 0.23 9.03
CA VAL A 34 -4.59 1.37 8.12
C VAL A 34 -4.99 2.62 8.90
N SER A 35 -4.07 3.59 9.03
CA SER A 35 -4.40 4.86 9.65
C SER A 35 -5.11 5.79 8.66
N CYS A 36 -5.89 6.74 9.16
CA CYS A 36 -6.53 7.78 8.34
C CYS A 36 -5.48 8.55 7.50
N ALA A 37 -4.34 8.90 8.12
CA ALA A 37 -3.23 9.57 7.43
C ALA A 37 -2.62 8.73 6.31
N ASP A 38 -2.49 7.42 6.49
CA ASP A 38 -2.02 6.52 5.42
C ASP A 38 -2.99 6.48 4.25
N CYS A 39 -4.30 6.43 4.54
CA CYS A 39 -5.33 6.44 3.51
C CYS A 39 -5.33 7.76 2.73
N LEU A 40 -5.37 8.90 3.41
CA LEU A 40 -5.37 10.22 2.75
C LEU A 40 -4.16 10.39 1.85
N ARG A 41 -2.97 10.04 2.35
CA ARG A 41 -1.73 10.10 1.57
C ARG A 41 -1.77 9.19 0.34
N TYR A 42 -2.29 7.97 0.46
CA TYR A 42 -2.41 7.03 -0.66
C TYR A 42 -3.41 7.54 -1.71
N SER A 43 -4.58 7.97 -1.27
CA SER A 43 -5.65 8.51 -2.12
C SER A 43 -5.22 9.77 -2.87
N HIS A 44 -4.54 10.72 -2.21
CA HIS A 44 -4.00 11.91 -2.89
C HIS A 44 -2.95 11.57 -3.96
N GLN A 45 -2.14 10.53 -3.75
CA GLN A 45 -1.20 10.09 -4.78
C GLN A 45 -1.91 9.51 -6.01
N ILE A 46 -3.07 8.88 -5.82
CA ILE A 46 -3.93 8.41 -6.91
C ILE A 46 -4.59 9.59 -7.61
N GLU A 47 -5.21 10.50 -6.85
CA GLU A 47 -5.84 11.73 -7.33
C GLU A 47 -4.87 12.54 -8.21
N THR A 48 -3.64 12.73 -7.74
CA THR A 48 -2.59 13.44 -8.48
C THR A 48 -2.35 12.83 -9.86
N LYS A 49 -2.49 11.51 -10.03
CA LYS A 49 -2.31 10.87 -11.35
C LYS A 49 -3.44 11.22 -12.32
N PHE A 50 -4.67 11.36 -11.84
CA PHE A 50 -5.78 11.84 -12.68
C PHE A 50 -5.62 13.30 -13.06
N HIS A 51 -5.15 14.14 -12.13
CA HIS A 51 -4.83 15.55 -12.43
C HIS A 51 -3.77 15.70 -13.54
N HIS A 52 -2.79 14.79 -13.61
CA HIS A 52 -1.76 14.78 -14.66
C HIS A 52 -2.20 14.07 -15.95
N THR A 53 -3.34 13.40 -15.97
CA THR A 53 -3.78 12.59 -17.11
C THR A 53 -5.31 12.63 -17.23
N PRO A 54 -5.90 13.83 -17.45
CA PRO A 54 -7.34 14.05 -17.40
C PRO A 54 -8.12 13.27 -18.46
N GLU A 55 -7.48 12.90 -19.58
CA GLU A 55 -8.07 12.08 -20.64
C GLU A 55 -8.44 10.67 -20.17
N ASN A 56 -7.88 10.22 -19.04
CA ASN A 56 -8.16 8.91 -18.44
C ASN A 56 -9.19 8.98 -17.31
N LYS A 57 -9.93 10.09 -17.16
CA LYS A 57 -10.93 10.25 -16.09
C LYS A 57 -11.90 9.07 -16.03
N ASP A 58 -12.46 8.61 -17.14
CA ASP A 58 -13.45 7.52 -17.08
C ASP A 58 -12.83 6.12 -17.29
N ASN A 59 -11.50 6.00 -17.19
CA ASN A 59 -10.78 4.76 -17.49
C ASN A 59 -10.48 3.95 -16.22
N GLU A 60 -11.29 2.92 -15.96
CA GLU A 60 -11.09 2.01 -14.83
C GLU A 60 -9.72 1.30 -14.83
N GLN A 61 -9.18 0.99 -16.02
CA GLN A 61 -7.86 0.36 -16.10
C GLN A 61 -6.76 1.33 -15.67
N PHE A 62 -6.92 2.61 -16.00
CA PHE A 62 -6.03 3.65 -15.49
C PHE A 62 -6.16 3.80 -13.98
N PHE A 63 -7.37 3.70 -13.41
CA PHE A 63 -7.55 3.67 -11.95
C PHE A 63 -6.79 2.50 -11.32
N ARG A 64 -6.95 1.28 -11.83
CA ARG A 64 -6.22 0.08 -11.34
C ARG A 64 -4.70 0.26 -11.43
N TYR A 65 -4.22 0.83 -12.52
CA TYR A 65 -2.81 1.21 -12.68
C TYR A 65 -2.37 2.23 -11.62
N ALA A 66 -3.18 3.26 -11.38
CA ALA A 66 -2.89 4.29 -10.40
C ALA A 66 -2.80 3.71 -8.98
N LEU A 67 -3.71 2.79 -8.61
CA LEU A 67 -3.67 2.05 -7.35
C LEU A 67 -2.33 1.31 -7.17
N ASP A 68 -1.90 0.57 -8.20
CA ASP A 68 -0.66 -0.21 -8.14
C ASP A 68 0.59 0.68 -8.11
N LYS A 69 0.60 1.80 -8.83
CA LYS A 69 1.74 2.72 -8.88
C LYS A 69 1.88 3.61 -7.66
N SER A 70 0.77 4.03 -7.06
CA SER A 70 0.77 4.75 -5.78
C SER A 70 1.17 3.84 -4.61
N CYS A 71 1.13 2.52 -4.82
CA CYS A 71 1.57 1.52 -3.84
C CYS A 71 3.09 1.35 -3.80
N ARG A 72 3.83 2.44 -3.62
CA ARG A 72 5.31 2.45 -3.55
C ARG A 72 5.79 3.29 -2.36
N GLY A 73 7.06 3.13 -1.98
CA GLY A 73 7.67 3.92 -0.91
C GLY A 73 7.08 3.65 0.48
N VAL A 74 6.89 4.69 1.29
CA VAL A 74 6.54 4.57 2.72
C VAL A 74 5.16 3.92 2.95
N VAL A 75 4.19 4.09 2.05
CA VAL A 75 2.84 3.46 2.15
C VAL A 75 2.91 1.94 1.88
N PHE A 76 3.87 1.51 1.05
CA PHE A 76 4.17 0.09 0.84
C PHE A 76 4.86 -0.51 2.07
N LEU A 77 5.84 0.21 2.63
CA LEU A 77 6.55 -0.21 3.84
C LEU A 77 5.64 -0.24 5.08
N SER A 78 4.54 0.50 5.13
CA SER A 78 3.60 0.41 6.25
C SER A 78 2.56 -0.70 6.09
N GLY A 79 2.56 -1.48 5.01
CA GLY A 79 1.56 -2.53 4.71
C GLY A 79 0.11 -2.02 4.55
N ALA A 80 -0.16 -0.75 4.86
CA ALA A 80 -1.45 -0.10 4.72
C ALA A 80 -1.88 -0.05 3.25
N CYS A 81 -0.92 0.15 2.33
CA CYS A 81 -1.22 0.15 0.91
C CYS A 81 -1.87 -1.16 0.44
N SER A 82 -1.36 -2.32 0.84
CA SER A 82 -1.91 -3.58 0.34
C SER A 82 -3.37 -3.79 0.75
N LYS A 83 -3.77 -3.28 1.94
CA LYS A 83 -5.15 -3.33 2.42
C LYS A 83 -6.02 -2.35 1.65
N LEU A 84 -5.61 -1.08 1.57
CA LEU A 84 -6.35 -0.04 0.83
C LEU A 84 -6.50 -0.38 -0.65
N ARG A 85 -5.43 -0.84 -1.30
CA ARG A 85 -5.44 -1.29 -2.69
C ARG A 85 -6.46 -2.39 -2.94
N ARG A 86 -6.64 -3.31 -1.99
CA ARG A 86 -7.65 -4.36 -2.09
C ARG A 86 -9.05 -3.74 -2.00
N VAL A 87 -9.31 -2.96 -0.95
CA VAL A 87 -10.60 -2.26 -0.74
C VAL A 87 -10.99 -1.43 -1.97
N PHE A 88 -10.06 -0.63 -2.52
CA PHE A 88 -10.35 0.21 -3.69
C PHE A 88 -10.55 -0.59 -4.98
N ARG A 89 -10.01 -1.81 -5.08
CA ARG A 89 -10.24 -2.70 -6.22
C ARG A 89 -11.56 -3.46 -6.13
N ASP A 90 -12.09 -3.65 -4.92
CA ASP A 90 -13.33 -4.37 -4.69
C ASP A 90 -14.55 -3.52 -5.13
N ASP A 91 -14.46 -2.18 -5.02
CA ASP A 91 -15.47 -1.26 -5.57
C ASP A 91 -14.83 -0.11 -6.37
N VAL A 92 -14.38 -0.43 -7.58
CA VAL A 92 -13.69 0.55 -8.45
C VAL A 92 -14.59 1.75 -8.75
N SER A 93 -15.87 1.53 -9.06
CA SER A 93 -16.77 2.62 -9.45
C SER A 93 -16.91 3.66 -8.33
N GLN A 94 -17.11 3.21 -7.09
CA GLN A 94 -17.24 4.11 -5.94
C GLN A 94 -15.95 4.89 -5.69
N PHE A 95 -14.83 4.17 -5.53
CA PHE A 95 -13.58 4.82 -5.11
C PHE A 95 -12.94 5.66 -6.21
N MET A 96 -13.11 5.27 -7.48
CA MET A 96 -12.65 6.06 -8.62
C MET A 96 -13.40 7.40 -8.67
N GLY A 97 -14.74 7.39 -8.55
CA GLY A 97 -15.55 8.61 -8.55
C GLY A 97 -15.18 9.55 -7.40
N LEU A 98 -15.16 9.04 -6.16
CA LEU A 98 -14.79 9.85 -4.99
C LEU A 98 -13.39 10.48 -5.12
N ILE A 99 -12.40 9.72 -5.58
CA ILE A 99 -11.03 10.23 -5.72
C ILE A 99 -10.94 11.28 -6.82
N GLN A 100 -11.61 11.09 -7.95
CA GLN A 100 -11.56 12.03 -9.08
C GLN A 100 -12.27 13.35 -8.80
N GLU A 101 -13.29 13.32 -7.96
CA GLU A 101 -14.01 14.52 -7.51
C GLU A 101 -13.26 15.28 -6.41
N GLY A 102 -12.11 14.78 -5.96
CA GLY A 102 -11.33 15.36 -4.86
C GLY A 102 -11.88 15.01 -3.48
N ASN A 103 -12.87 14.13 -3.39
CA ASN A 103 -13.51 13.65 -2.16
C ASN A 103 -12.66 12.57 -1.45
N VAL A 104 -11.36 12.85 -1.33
CA VAL A 104 -10.36 11.90 -0.79
C VAL A 104 -10.65 11.50 0.67
N TYR A 105 -11.19 12.42 1.48
CA TYR A 105 -11.58 12.10 2.85
C TYR A 105 -12.75 11.12 2.89
N GLU A 106 -13.78 11.34 2.08
CA GLU A 106 -14.95 10.47 1.97
C GLU A 106 -14.58 9.07 1.47
N ALA A 107 -13.64 8.98 0.51
CA ALA A 107 -13.06 7.70 0.10
C ALA A 107 -12.41 6.96 1.29
N CYS A 108 -11.75 7.69 2.20
CA CYS A 108 -11.13 7.08 3.38
C CYS A 108 -12.11 6.74 4.51
N GLU A 109 -13.25 7.43 4.59
CA GLU A 109 -14.38 7.04 5.45
C GLU A 109 -15.03 5.76 4.93
N ALA A 110 -15.34 5.70 3.63
CA ALA A 110 -15.92 4.52 2.99
C ALA A 110 -15.00 3.28 3.13
N ALA A 111 -13.69 3.49 3.09
CA ALA A 111 -12.69 2.46 3.35
C ALA A 111 -12.51 2.10 4.84
N LYS A 112 -13.26 2.75 5.75
CA LYS A 112 -13.18 2.58 7.21
C LYS A 112 -11.79 2.88 7.79
N ALA A 113 -11.03 3.75 7.13
CA ALA A 113 -9.70 4.19 7.57
C ALA A 113 -9.75 5.51 8.36
N CYS A 114 -10.71 6.38 8.04
CA CYS A 114 -11.00 7.62 8.76
C CYS A 114 -12.33 7.51 9.53
N PRO A 115 -12.48 8.25 10.66
CA PRO A 115 -13.76 8.35 11.34
C PRO A 115 -14.79 9.08 10.48
N LEU A 116 -16.07 8.76 10.67
CA LEU A 116 -17.16 9.48 10.02
C LEU A 116 -17.19 10.92 10.53
N ARG A 117 -17.19 11.88 9.60
CA ARG A 117 -17.29 13.31 9.87
C ARG A 117 -18.64 13.69 10.45
N ASN A 118 -19.69 12.98 10.03
CA ASN A 118 -21.06 13.11 10.53
C ASN A 118 -21.61 11.73 10.91
N PRO A 119 -21.38 11.24 12.14
CA PRO A 119 -21.94 9.97 12.58
C PRO A 119 -23.47 10.06 12.67
N PRO A 120 -24.22 9.02 12.28
CA PRO A 120 -25.66 8.97 12.54
C PRO A 120 -25.90 9.03 14.06
N ALA A 121 -26.86 9.86 14.47
CA ALA A 121 -27.25 10.08 15.86
C ALA A 121 -27.80 8.81 16.53
#